data_AF-A0A2G8PBI0-F1
#
_entry.id   AF-A0A2G8PBI0-F1
#
_cell.length_a   1.000
_cell.length_b   1.000
_cell.length_c   1.000
_cell.angle_alpha   90.00
_cell.angle_beta   90.00
_cell.angle_gamma   90.00
#
_symmetry.space_group_name_H-M   'P 1'
#
loop_
_entity.id
_entity.type
_entity.pdbx_description
1 polymer ?
#
loop_
_entity_poly.entity_id
_entity_poly.type
_entity_poly.pdbx_seq_one_letter_code
_entity_poly.pdbx_strand_id
1 'polypeptide(L)' 'MAGGTMVRAIASFGHNSHIRSSNLLELYTDLPILVTFIDTPEKIKAFLPDVKNLVRDGLVTCHSVQVFHHAPQPQP' A
#
# COMPACT_ATOMS: atom_id res chain seq x y z
N MET A 1 -9.59 0.67 -11.57
CA MET A 1 -8.39 1.46 -11.23
C MET A 1 -7.29 1.13 -12.23
N ALA A 2 -6.29 1.98 -12.45
CA ALA A 2 -5.21 1.74 -13.42
C ALA A 2 -4.23 0.62 -12.97
N GLY A 3 -4.13 0.39 -11.66
CA GLY A 3 -3.38 -0.73 -11.10
C GLY A 3 -3.03 -0.50 -9.63
N GLY A 4 -2.51 -1.53 -8.99
CA GLY A 4 -1.98 -1.47 -7.64
C GLY A 4 -0.74 -2.34 -7.52
N THR A 5 0.24 -1.86 -6.76
CA THR A 5 1.45 -2.61 -6.44
C THR A 5 1.43 -2.93 -4.95
N MET A 6 1.70 -4.19 -4.62
CA MET A 6 1.84 -4.64 -3.23
C MET A 6 3.30 -5.00 -2.97
N VAL A 7 3.87 -4.39 -1.94
CA VAL A 7 5.24 -4.64 -1.48
C VAL A 7 5.18 -5.18 -0.06
N ARG A 8 5.80 -6.32 0.17
CA ARG A 8 6.02 -6.87 1.51
C ARG A 8 7.40 -6.44 1.98
N ALA A 9 7.46 -5.58 2.99
CA ALA A 9 8.72 -5.10 3.53
C ALA A 9 9.28 -6.09 4.56
N ILE A 10 10.61 -6.10 4.71
CA ILE A 10 11.33 -6.98 5.63
C ILE A 10 11.38 -6.45 7.07
N ALA A 11 11.12 -5.15 7.23
CA ALA A 11 11.04 -4.46 8.52
C ALA A 11 10.21 -3.17 8.38
N SER A 12 9.63 -2.69 9.47
CA SER A 12 9.05 -1.33 9.56
C SER A 12 9.28 -0.72 10.93
N PHE A 13 9.12 0.59 10.99
CA PHE A 13 9.17 1.39 12.20
C PHE A 13 7.97 2.35 12.19
N GLY A 14 7.22 2.46 13.29
CA GLY A 14 5.94 3.19 13.31
C GLY A 14 5.39 3.45 14.72
N HIS A 15 4.14 3.91 14.78
CA HIS A 15 3.46 4.49 15.96
C HIS A 15 3.55 3.66 17.26
N ASN A 16 3.70 2.33 17.16
CA ASN A 16 3.84 1.43 18.31
C ASN A 16 5.30 1.14 18.73
N SER A 17 6.29 1.91 18.26
CA SER A 17 7.69 1.92 18.77
C SER A 17 8.39 0.55 18.93
N HIS A 18 7.95 -0.48 18.21
CA HIS A 18 8.63 -1.77 18.15
C HIS A 18 9.17 -1.98 16.74
N ILE A 19 10.47 -2.25 16.61
CA ILE A 19 11.03 -2.77 15.37
C ILE A 19 10.37 -4.11 15.12
N ARG A 20 9.44 -4.16 14.15
CA ARG A 20 8.90 -5.43 13.67
C ARG A 20 9.93 -6.03 12.73
N SER A 21 10.71 -6.97 13.27
CA SER A 21 11.74 -7.75 12.59
C SER A 21 11.47 -9.22 12.91
N SER A 22 11.25 -10.06 11.89
CA SER A 22 11.15 -11.50 12.12
C SER A 22 12.53 -12.06 12.45
N ASN A 23 12.73 -12.56 13.69
CA ASN A 23 13.81 -13.51 13.94
C ASN A 23 13.51 -14.79 13.14
N LEU A 24 14.53 -15.46 12.61
CA LEU A 24 14.45 -16.59 11.66
C LEU A 24 13.48 -17.73 12.04
N LEU A 25 13.05 -17.82 13.29
CA LEU A 25 12.12 -18.83 13.83
C LEU A 25 10.68 -18.32 14.04
N GLU A 26 10.44 -17.01 14.08
CA GLU A 26 9.11 -16.38 14.10
C GLU A 26 8.68 -16.09 12.67
N LEU A 27 8.26 -17.14 11.97
CA LEU A 27 7.84 -17.05 10.59
C LEU A 27 6.71 -16.00 10.42
N TYR A 28 7.03 -14.96 9.66
CA TYR A 28 6.16 -14.39 8.63
C TYR A 28 4.83 -13.70 9.01
N THR A 29 4.47 -13.58 10.29
CA THR A 29 3.07 -13.25 10.62
C THR A 29 2.78 -11.74 10.71
N ASP A 30 3.81 -10.91 10.91
CA ASP A 30 3.65 -9.47 11.22
C ASP A 30 4.50 -8.54 10.33
N LEU A 31 4.86 -9.02 9.13
CA LEU A 31 5.63 -8.20 8.19
C LEU A 31 4.77 -7.10 7.57
N PRO A 32 5.24 -5.85 7.58
CA PRO A 32 4.51 -4.70 7.05
C PRO A 32 4.24 -4.85 5.54
N ILE A 33 3.01 -4.52 5.13
CA ILE A 33 2.61 -4.49 3.73
C ILE A 33 2.38 -3.03 3.32
N LEU A 34 3.04 -2.61 2.24
CA LEU A 34 2.77 -1.36 1.56
C LEU A 34 1.95 -1.66 0.30
N VAL A 35 0.77 -1.06 0.21
CA VAL A 35 -0.07 -1.12 -0.98
C VAL A 35 -0.13 0.26 -1.62
N THR A 36 0.33 0.37 -2.86
CA THR A 36 0.35 1.63 -3.61
C THR A 36 -0.60 1.53 -4.79
N PHE A 37 -1.53 2.47 -4.88
CA PHE A 37 -2.41 2.63 -6.04
C PHE A 37 -2.09 3.95 -6.74
N ILE A 38 -1.99 3.91 -8.06
CA ILE A 38 -1.80 5.12 -8.89
C ILE A 38 -2.99 5.20 -9.84
N ASP A 39 -3.74 6.29 -9.77
CA ASP A 39 -4.85 6.56 -10.69
C ASP A 39 -5.18 8.06 -10.70
N THR A 40 -6.16 8.42 -11.52
CA THR A 40 -6.82 9.73 -11.56
C THR A 40 -7.33 10.18 -10.18
N PRO A 41 -7.27 11.48 -9.86
CA PRO A 41 -7.73 12.02 -8.59
C PRO A 41 -9.18 11.67 -8.25
N GLU A 42 -10.06 11.58 -9.25
CA GLU A 42 -11.48 11.29 -9.09
C GLU A 42 -11.70 9.88 -8.55
N LYS A 43 -10.98 8.89 -9.12
CA LYS A 43 -11.07 7.50 -8.67
C LYS A 43 -10.43 7.30 -7.31
N ILE A 44 -9.31 7.97 -7.03
CA ILE A 44 -8.68 7.92 -5.70
C ILE A 44 -9.63 8.49 -4.64
N LYS A 45 -10.27 9.64 -4.91
CA LYS A 45 -11.26 10.24 -3.99
C LYS A 45 -12.46 9.33 -3.75
N ALA A 46 -12.94 8.64 -4.77
CA ALA A 46 -14.04 7.69 -4.65
C ALA A 46 -13.67 6.45 -3.82
N PHE A 47 -12.42 5.98 -3.92
CA PHE A 47 -11.94 4.78 -3.22
C PHE A 47 -11.47 5.03 -1.78
N LEU A 48 -11.04 6.26 -1.47
CA LEU A 48 -10.46 6.61 -0.17
C LEU A 48 -11.37 6.28 1.05
N PRO A 49 -12.71 6.47 1.02
CA PRO A 49 -13.58 6.08 2.11
C PRO A 49 -13.50 4.59 2.45
N ASP A 50 -13.46 3.72 1.43
CA ASP A 50 -13.37 2.27 1.62
C ASP A 50 -12.04 1.89 2.27
N VAL A 51 -10.94 2.49 1.79
CA VAL A 51 -9.60 2.29 2.38
C VAL A 51 -9.58 2.69 3.85
N LYS A 52 -10.18 3.83 4.21
CA LYS A 52 -10.26 4.29 5.61
C LYS A 52 -11.05 3.33 6.50
N ASN A 53 -12.06 2.65 5.96
CA ASN A 53 -12.83 1.64 6.70
C ASN A 53 -12.08 0.31 6.84
N LEU A 54 -11.25 -0.05 5.85
CA LEU A 54 -10.43 -1.25 5.82
C LEU A 54 -9.20 -1.15 6.72
N VAL A 55 -8.51 -0.02 6.71
CA VAL A 55 -7.28 0.22 7.48
C VAL A 55 -7.64 0.62 8.91
N ARG A 56 -7.76 -0.38 9.78
CA ARG A 56 -8.06 -0.19 11.22
C ARG A 56 -6.84 0.20 12.05
N ASP A 57 -5.67 -0.26 11.63
CA ASP A 57 -4.37 0.06 12.23
C ASP A 57 -3.36 0.24 11.09
N GLY A 58 -2.59 1.33 11.12
CA GLY A 58 -1.65 1.70 10.05
C GLY A 58 -1.77 3.15 9.59
N LEU A 59 -1.23 3.43 8.41
CA LEU A 59 -1.17 4.77 7.83
C LEU A 59 -1.66 4.74 6.38
N VAL A 60 -2.45 5.74 6.02
CA VAL A 60 -2.87 5.98 4.64
C VAL A 60 -2.31 7.33 4.21
N THR A 61 -1.51 7.35 3.14
CA THR A 61 -0.99 8.59 2.54
C THR A 61 -1.47 8.74 1.10
N CYS A 62 -1.53 9.99 0.62
CA CYS A 62 -1.90 10.31 -0.75
C CYS A 62 -0.93 11.37 -1.28
N HIS A 63 -0.34 11.11 -2.43
CA HIS A 63 0.65 11.99 -3.06
C HIS A 63 0.31 12.19 -4.54
N SER A 64 0.48 13.40 -5.04
CA SER A 64 0.41 13.66 -6.49
C SER A 64 1.65 13.10 -7.17
N VAL A 65 1.47 12.38 -8.27
CA VAL A 65 2.55 11.82 -9.08
C VAL A 65 2.35 12.18 -10.56
N GLN A 66 3.44 12.30 -11.31
CA GLN A 66 3.38 12.50 -12.76
C GLN A 66 3.60 11.16 -13.46
N VAL A 67 2.64 10.75 -14.28
CA VAL A 67 2.71 9.51 -15.05
C VAL A 67 3.22 9.85 -16.45
N PHE A 68 4.46 9.43 -16.74
CA PHE A 68 5.08 9.66 -18.06
C PHE A 68 4.62 8.66 -19.13
N HIS A 69 4.28 7.44 -18.72
CA HIS A 69 3.83 6.39 -19.61
C HIS A 69 2.87 5.44 -18.90
N HIS A 70 1.76 5.13 -19.55
CA HIS A 70 0.79 4.15 -19.10
C HIS A 70 0.34 3.36 -20.31
N ALA A 71 0.95 2.19 -20.53
CA ALA A 71 0.53 1.28 -21.58
C ALA A 71 -0.83 0.66 -21.20
N PRO A 72 -1.77 0.50 -22.15
CA PRO A 72 -2.94 -0.32 -21.91
C PRO A 72 -2.47 -1.74 -21.56
N GLN A 73 -2.97 -2.32 -20.46
CA GLN A 73 -2.74 -3.73 -20.21
C GLN A 73 -3.35 -4.53 -21.37
N PRO A 74 -2.62 -5.49 -21.98
CA PRO A 74 -3.25 -6.44 -22.89
C PRO A 74 -4.38 -7.12 -22.13
N GLN A 75 -5.61 -6.98 -22.64
CA GLN A 75 -6.76 -7.69 -22.10
C GLN A 75 -6.55 -9.19 -22.37
N PRO A 76 -6.63 -10.05 -21.34
CA PRO A 76 -6.63 -11.49 -21.53
C PRO A 76 -7.89 -11.96 -22.26
#